data_AF-A0A0D7EKG2-F1
#
_entry.id   AF-A0A0D7EKG2-F1
#
_cell.length_a   1.000
_cell.length_b   1.000
_cell.length_c   1.000
_cell.angle_alpha   90.00
_cell.angle_beta   90.00
_cell.angle_gamma   90.00
#
_symmetry.space_group_name_H-M   'P 1'
#
loop_
_entity.id
_entity.type
_entity.pdbx_description
1 polymer ?
#
loop_
_entity_poly.entity_id
_entity_poly.type
_entity_poly.pdbx_seq_one_letter_code
_entity_poly.pdbx_strand_id
1 'polypeptide(L)' 'MAEAEIHSRADELETAFARRARANGRTFAQEVELLLERNEKFTPEERVAVSRYFRSRHPEIQPALTLDEIREGLE' A
#
# COMPACT_ATOMS: atom_id res chain seq x y z
N MET A 1 13.58 34.20 18.67
CA MET A 1 14.35 32.94 18.47
C MET A 1 13.34 31.91 18.02
N ALA A 2 13.26 31.62 16.72
CA ALA A 2 12.40 30.55 16.22
C ALA A 2 13.18 29.25 16.40
N GLU A 3 12.81 28.48 17.42
CA GLU A 3 13.35 27.15 17.65
C GLU A 3 12.70 26.24 16.62
N ALA A 4 13.47 25.83 15.61
CA ALA A 4 13.00 24.84 14.65
C ALA A 4 12.95 23.50 15.40
N GLU A 5 11.75 23.05 15.77
CA GLU A 5 11.55 21.70 16.27
C GLU A 5 11.96 20.72 15.16
N ILE A 6 13.13 20.11 15.31
CA ILE A 6 13.58 19.02 14.45
C ILE A 6 12.74 17.81 14.85
N HIS A 7 11.57 17.68 14.24
CA HIS A 7 10.77 16.48 14.38
C HIS A 7 11.48 15.32 13.71
N SER A 8 11.54 14.19 14.40
CA SER A 8 12.02 12.97 13.77
C SER A 8 11.03 12.55 12.68
N ARG A 9 11.51 11.83 11.67
CA ARG A 9 10.63 11.23 10.65
C ARG A 9 9.55 10.33 11.28
N ALA A 10 9.81 9.76 12.46
CA ALA A 10 8.82 8.98 13.19
C ALA A 10 7.67 9.85 13.71
N ASP A 11 7.96 11.04 14.24
CA ASP A 11 6.95 11.98 14.76
C ASP A 11 6.05 12.52 13.65
N GLU A 12 6.64 12.78 12.47
CA GLU A 12 5.89 13.20 11.28
C GLU A 12 4.93 12.10 10.80
N LEU A 13 5.41 10.85 10.77
CA LEU A 13 4.60 9.69 10.38
C LEU A 13 3.49 9.41 11.40
N GLU A 14 3.79 9.48 12.70
CA GLU A 14 2.80 9.30 13.76
C GLU A 14 1.69 10.35 13.65
N THR A 15 2.06 11.60 13.43
CA THR A 15 1.10 12.70 13.21
C THR A 15 0.24 12.47 11.97
N ALA A 16 0.84 12.02 10.86
CA ALA A 16 0.11 11.72 9.63
C ALA A 16 -0.90 10.56 9.81
N PHE A 17 -0.49 9.47 10.47
CA PHE A 17 -1.35 8.34 10.75
C PHE A 17 -2.46 8.69 11.75
N ALA A 18 -2.17 9.51 12.77
CA ALA A 18 -3.18 10.00 13.70
C ALA A 18 -4.26 10.85 13.02
N ARG A 19 -3.87 11.71 12.06
CA ARG A 19 -4.82 12.49 11.24
C ARG A 19 -5.69 11.58 10.39
N ARG A 20 -5.08 10.59 9.73
CA ARG A 20 -5.78 9.62 8.88
C ARG A 20 -6.77 8.77 9.69
N ALA A 21 -6.36 8.29 10.87
CA ALA A 21 -7.23 7.52 11.76
C ALA A 21 -8.48 8.32 12.14
N ARG A 22 -8.31 9.59 12.55
CA ARG A 22 -9.43 10.49 12.87
C ARG A 22 -10.37 10.71 11.69
N ALA A 23 -9.83 10.96 10.49
CA ALA A 23 -10.63 11.16 9.27
C ALA A 23 -11.48 9.93 8.92
N ASN A 24 -10.99 8.74 9.27
CA ASN A 24 -11.68 7.47 9.05
C ASN A 24 -12.55 7.01 10.23
N GLY A 25 -12.67 7.81 11.30
CA GLY A 25 -13.44 7.45 12.49
C GLY A 25 -12.81 6.28 13.30
N ARG A 26 -11.48 6.08 13.18
CA ARG A 26 -10.73 5.03 13.85
C ARG A 26 -9.79 5.59 14.91
N THR A 27 -9.37 4.74 15.84
CA THR A 27 -8.23 5.05 16.71
C THR A 27 -6.91 4.87 15.95
N PHE A 28 -5.85 5.49 16.42
CA PHE A 28 -4.51 5.30 15.85
C PHE A 28 -4.09 3.82 15.84
N ALA A 29 -4.32 3.11 16.95
CA ALA A 29 -4.03 1.69 17.06
C ALA A 29 -4.77 0.84 16.01
N GLN A 30 -6.06 1.13 15.77
CA GLN A 30 -6.84 0.44 14.74
C GLN A 30 -6.33 0.74 13.32
N GLU A 31 -5.88 1.98 13.06
CA GLU A 31 -5.32 2.33 11.76
C GLU A 31 -3.95 1.65 11.53
N VAL A 32 -3.13 1.50 12.58
CA VAL A 32 -1.87 0.75 12.53
C VAL A 32 -2.12 -0.74 12.30
N GLU A 33 -3.07 -1.34 13.02
CA GLU A 33 -3.45 -2.75 12.83
C GLU A 33 -3.91 -2.99 11.39
N LEU A 34 -4.80 -2.15 10.87
CA LEU A 34 -5.27 -2.23 9.49
C LEU A 34 -4.14 -2.02 8.46
N LEU A 35 -3.14 -1.19 8.77
CA LEU A 35 -1.96 -1.05 7.91
C LEU A 35 -1.12 -2.32 7.90
N LEU A 36 -0.93 -2.96 9.05
CA LEU A 36 -0.19 -4.22 9.15
C LEU A 36 -0.92 -5.35 8.42
N GLU A 37 -2.24 -5.46 8.59
CA GLU A 37 -3.10 -6.40 7.86
C GLU A 37 -3.05 -6.14 6.34
N ARG A 38 -3.15 -4.87 5.89
CA ARG A 38 -3.09 -4.55 4.46
C ARG A 38 -1.72 -4.78 3.84
N ASN A 39 -0.66 -4.76 4.65
CA ASN A 39 0.70 -5.05 4.20
C ASN A 39 1.07 -6.53 4.39
N GLU A 40 0.13 -7.35 4.88
CA GLU A 40 0.31 -8.79 4.95
C GLU A 40 0.50 -9.34 3.54
N LYS A 41 1.55 -10.12 3.37
CA LYS A 41 1.82 -10.77 2.09
C LYS A 41 0.77 -11.84 1.88
N PHE A 42 0.20 -11.92 0.69
CA PHE A 42 -0.67 -13.02 0.32
C PHE A 42 -0.01 -14.37 0.61
N THR A 43 -0.78 -15.26 1.23
CA THR A 43 -0.48 -16.69 1.34
C THR A 43 -0.32 -17.31 -0.06
N PRO A 44 0.34 -18.47 -0.20
CA PRO A 44 0.44 -19.17 -1.48
C PRO A 44 -0.92 -19.39 -2.16
N GLU A 45 -1.93 -19.75 -1.38
CA GLU A 45 -3.30 -19.98 -1.84
C GLU A 45 -3.95 -18.70 -2.37
N GLU A 46 -3.81 -17.59 -1.64
CA GLU A 46 -4.31 -16.29 -2.06
C GLU A 46 -3.61 -15.77 -3.31
N ARG A 47 -2.29 -15.98 -3.44
CA ARG A 47 -1.55 -15.63 -4.67
C ARG A 47 -2.12 -16.35 -5.89
N VAL A 48 -2.43 -17.64 -5.75
CA VAL A 48 -3.06 -18.43 -6.81
C VAL A 48 -4.47 -17.93 -7.10
N ALA A 49 -5.26 -17.62 -6.06
CA ALA A 49 -6.61 -17.09 -6.21
C ALA A 49 -6.63 -15.75 -6.97
N VAL A 50 -5.74 -14.82 -6.62
CA VAL A 50 -5.56 -13.53 -7.31
C VAL A 50 -5.18 -13.75 -8.78
N SER A 51 -4.22 -14.64 -9.05
CA SER A 51 -3.82 -14.97 -10.42
C SER A 51 -4.99 -15.53 -11.24
N ARG A 52 -5.78 -16.45 -10.66
CA ARG A 52 -6.98 -17.01 -11.30
C ARG A 52 -8.04 -15.96 -11.57
N TYR A 53 -8.29 -15.07 -10.62
CA TYR A 53 -9.25 -13.97 -10.78
C TYR A 53 -8.90 -13.09 -11.98
N PHE A 54 -7.66 -12.63 -12.10
CA PHE A 54 -7.26 -11.82 -13.25
C PHE A 54 -7.29 -12.59 -14.57
N ARG A 55 -6.83 -13.86 -14.58
CA ARG A 55 -6.96 -14.71 -15.78
C ARG A 55 -8.41 -14.93 -16.21
N SER A 56 -9.35 -15.03 -15.27
CA SER A 56 -10.78 -15.19 -15.59
C SER A 56 -11.38 -13.93 -16.24
N ARG A 57 -10.82 -12.76 -15.98
CA ARG A 57 -11.26 -11.47 -16.54
C ARG A 57 -10.61 -11.16 -17.89
N HIS A 58 -9.49 -11.80 -18.17
CA HIS A 58 -8.71 -11.61 -19.39
C HIS A 58 -8.51 -12.98 -20.06
N PRO A 59 -9.55 -13.50 -20.74
CA PRO A 59 -9.51 -14.84 -21.35
C PRO A 59 -8.52 -14.94 -22.51
N GLU A 60 -8.15 -13.81 -23.10
CA GLU A 60 -7.16 -13.72 -24.16
C GLU A 60 -5.74 -13.59 -23.58
N ILE A 61 -4.76 -14.12 -24.31
CA ILE A 61 -3.35 -13.96 -23.99
C ILE A 61 -3.04 -12.46 -24.01
N GLN A 62 -2.72 -11.90 -22.85
CA GLN A 62 -2.25 -10.53 -22.76
C GLN A 62 -0.88 -10.43 -23.43
N PRO A 63 -0.66 -9.45 -24.33
CA PRO A 63 0.64 -9.25 -24.94
C PRO A 63 1.68 -8.98 -23.85
N ALA A 64 2.87 -9.56 -24.01
CA ALA A 64 3.97 -9.25 -23.12
C ALA A 64 4.35 -7.79 -23.29
N LEU A 65 4.47 -7.05 -22.18
CA LEU A 65 5.02 -5.71 -22.18
C LEU A 65 6.47 -5.75 -22.67
N THR A 66 6.83 -4.79 -23.51
CA THR A 66 8.20 -4.51 -23.89
C THR A 66 8.99 -3.98 -22.69
N LEU A 67 10.33 -4.07 -22.76
CA LEU A 67 11.18 -3.56 -21.69
C LEU A 67 11.01 -2.06 -21.45
N ASP A 68 10.66 -1.30 -22.49
CA ASP A 68 10.44 0.14 -22.40
C ASP A 68 9.10 0.44 -21.70
N GLU A 69 8.02 -0.28 -22.04
CA GLU A 69 6.73 -0.17 -21.36
C GLU A 69 6.81 -0.57 -19.87
N ILE A 70 7.65 -1.55 -19.54
CA ILE A 70 7.90 -1.93 -18.13
C ILE A 70 8.62 -0.81 -17.39
N ARG A 71 9.59 -0.13 -18.02
CA ARG A 71 10.34 0.95 -17.39
C ARG A 71 9.47 2.17 -17.14
N GLU A 72 8.65 2.56 -18.12
CA GLU A 72 7.72 3.69 -18.02
C GLU A 72 6.66 3.48 -16.92
N GLY A 73 6.22 2.24 -16.69
CA GLY A 73 5.25 1.93 -15.62
C GLY A 73 5.82 1.84 -14.20
N LEU A 74 7.15 1.93 -14.04
CA LEU A 74 7.84 1.85 -12.74
C LEU A 74 8.36 3.21 -12.23
N GLU A 75 8.23 4.26 -13.03
CA GLU A 75 8.49 5.66 -12.65
C GLU A 75 7.22 6.33 -12.10
#